data_AF-A0A6A4V1U3-F1
#
_entry.id   AF-A0A6A4V1U3-F1
#
_cell.length_a   1.000
_cell.length_b   1.000
_cell.length_c   1.000
_cell.angle_alpha   90.00
_cell.angle_beta   90.00
_cell.angle_gamma   90.00
#
_symmetry.space_group_name_H-M   'P 1'
#
loop_
_entity.id
_entity.type
_entity.pdbx_description
1 polymer ?
#
loop_
_entity_poly.entity_id
_entity_poly.type
_entity_poly.pdbx_seq_one_letter_code
_entity_poly.pdbx_strand_id
1 'polypeptide(L)'
;MSLPFLPGYSEIGKEIGSRDLPRPGWTKRIPRHSFYPRTAGPGLPAWVAFDKQVLRFRGYYTDRVENSQLERGRIRAVKIHFYLEDDTIEVIESKWKNSQLPQGTLLHRHRVPLPEPDDCEFYTIEHLNVGRDLPLYGTIYHITSCDTFTRNFLSKLGVRVNPDSCIPSDPYMEQRNDQLKALPRPGVECPRTVLNTFGDIYGKGMGRHFIFDNLNNNYHPSDFYQ
;
A
#
# COMPACT_ATOMS: atom_id res chain seq x y z
N MET A 1 40.00 -48.40 64.42
CA MET A 1 40.73 -47.13 64.22
C MET A 1 39.74 -46.00 64.39
N SER A 2 39.81 -45.35 65.54
CA SER A 2 39.07 -44.13 65.87
C SER A 2 39.98 -42.92 65.63
N LEU A 3 39.32 -41.76 65.48
CA LEU A 3 39.74 -40.35 65.62
C LEU A 3 39.47 -39.52 64.35
N PRO A 4 39.11 -38.22 64.46
CA PRO A 4 38.51 -37.53 65.61
C PRO A 4 37.32 -36.60 65.25
N PHE A 5 36.69 -36.12 66.33
CA PHE A 5 35.66 -35.09 66.41
C PHE A 5 36.27 -33.67 66.49
N LEU A 6 35.45 -32.66 66.17
CA LEU A 6 35.52 -31.19 66.45
C LEU A 6 35.62 -30.28 65.19
N PRO A 7 35.21 -29.01 65.28
CA PRO A 7 33.95 -28.45 65.81
C PRO A 7 33.32 -27.44 64.82
N GLY A 8 32.12 -26.95 65.16
CA GLY A 8 31.31 -26.10 64.29
C GLY A 8 31.93 -24.75 63.91
N TYR A 9 31.41 -24.20 62.81
CA TYR A 9 31.42 -22.77 62.52
C TYR A 9 30.06 -22.37 61.96
N SER A 10 29.62 -21.22 62.45
CA SER A 10 28.34 -20.55 62.33
C SER A 10 27.90 -20.23 60.91
N GLU A 11 26.58 -20.15 60.74
CA GLU A 11 25.87 -19.55 59.62
C GLU A 11 26.56 -18.27 59.13
N ILE A 12 26.95 -18.26 57.86
CA ILE A 12 27.21 -17.03 57.11
C ILE A 12 26.55 -17.23 55.76
N GLY A 13 25.32 -16.72 55.64
CA GLY A 13 24.66 -16.53 54.36
C GLY A 13 25.56 -15.69 53.45
N LYS A 14 26.03 -16.30 52.37
CA LYS A 14 26.55 -15.57 51.22
C LYS A 14 25.56 -15.74 50.10
N GLU A 15 24.81 -14.67 49.87
CA GLU A 15 23.99 -14.41 48.71
C GLU A 15 24.77 -14.79 47.45
N ILE A 16 24.40 -15.93 46.89
CA ILE A 16 24.67 -16.25 45.49
C ILE A 16 23.81 -15.29 44.68
N GLY A 17 24.46 -14.24 44.17
CA GLY A 17 23.88 -13.26 43.27
C GLY A 17 23.09 -13.96 42.17
N SER A 18 21.78 -13.86 42.30
CA SER A 18 20.78 -14.29 41.34
C SER A 18 21.08 -13.59 40.02
N ARG A 19 21.61 -14.36 39.08
CA ARG A 19 21.65 -13.99 37.66
C ARG A 19 20.21 -13.73 37.23
N ASP A 20 19.90 -12.46 37.06
CA ASP A 20 18.95 -11.90 36.09
C ASP A 20 17.81 -12.84 35.67
N LEU A 21 16.92 -13.16 36.60
CA LEU A 21 15.54 -13.48 36.21
C LEU A 21 14.88 -12.14 35.82
N PRO A 22 14.30 -12.02 34.61
CA PRO A 22 13.65 -10.79 34.21
C PRO A 22 12.53 -10.48 35.21
N ARG A 23 12.61 -9.30 35.83
CA ARG A 23 11.58 -8.79 36.76
C ARG A 23 10.21 -8.89 36.08
N PRO A 24 9.21 -9.59 36.67
CA PRO A 24 7.88 -9.64 36.11
C PRO A 24 7.30 -8.23 36.17
N GLY A 25 7.08 -7.63 34.99
CA GLY A 25 6.51 -6.28 34.87
C GLY A 25 7.32 -5.27 34.05
N TRP A 26 8.47 -5.62 33.49
CA TRP A 26 9.10 -4.77 32.45
C TRP A 26 8.54 -5.15 31.08
N THR A 27 7.32 -4.73 30.78
CA THR A 27 6.92 -4.55 29.39
C THR A 27 7.93 -3.58 28.78
N LYS A 28 8.73 -4.04 27.80
CA LYS A 28 9.54 -3.14 26.97
C LYS A 28 8.60 -2.02 26.56
N ARG A 29 8.94 -0.76 26.85
CA ARG A 29 8.11 0.37 26.41
C ARG A 29 8.13 0.34 24.88
N ILE A 30 7.07 -0.21 24.30
CA ILE A 30 6.90 -0.26 22.85
C ILE A 30 6.83 1.20 22.39
N PRO A 31 7.77 1.64 21.53
CA PRO A 31 7.74 3.00 21.07
C PRO A 31 6.44 3.21 20.29
N ARG A 32 5.63 4.16 20.77
CA ARG A 32 4.34 4.46 20.13
C ARG A 32 4.49 5.10 18.75
N HIS A 33 5.70 5.42 18.31
CA HIS A 33 5.98 6.09 17.05
C HIS A 33 7.28 5.52 16.46
N SER A 34 7.46 5.69 15.16
CA SER A 34 8.69 5.37 14.46
C SER A 34 9.87 6.14 15.05
N PHE A 35 11.04 5.50 15.09
CA PHE A 35 12.26 6.10 15.59
C PHE A 35 13.15 6.47 14.42
N TYR A 36 13.34 7.78 14.20
CA TYR A 36 14.28 8.28 13.20
C TYR A 36 15.61 8.64 13.88
N PRO A 37 16.76 8.16 13.37
CA PRO A 37 18.05 8.50 13.95
C PRO A 37 18.29 10.01 13.90
N ARG A 38 18.74 10.57 15.03
CA ARG A 38 19.00 12.02 15.22
C ARG A 38 20.02 12.62 14.24
N THR A 39 20.72 11.79 13.48
CA THR A 39 21.66 12.21 12.43
C THR A 39 20.97 12.99 11.30
N ALA A 40 19.63 12.94 11.19
CA ALA A 40 18.85 13.58 10.13
C ALA A 40 18.40 15.03 10.40
N GLY A 41 18.64 15.61 11.58
CA GLY A 41 18.27 17.01 11.88
C GLY A 41 18.51 17.44 13.33
N PRO A 42 18.32 18.74 13.67
CA PRO A 42 18.36 19.19 15.06
C PRO A 42 17.31 18.41 15.86
N GLY A 43 17.45 18.33 17.19
CA GLY A 43 16.57 17.57 18.11
C GLY A 43 15.11 18.05 18.19
N LEU A 44 14.56 18.48 17.07
CA LEU A 44 13.18 18.83 16.82
C LEU A 44 12.31 17.58 16.86
N PRO A 45 11.05 17.72 17.30
CA PRO A 45 10.09 16.63 17.26
C PRO A 45 9.72 16.25 15.82
N ALA A 46 9.31 15.00 15.61
CA ALA A 46 9.04 14.43 14.28
C ALA A 46 8.03 15.24 13.45
N TRP A 47 6.97 15.74 14.09
CA TRP A 47 5.94 16.56 13.43
C TRP A 47 6.47 17.89 12.86
N VAL A 48 7.60 18.41 13.38
CA VAL A 48 8.27 19.59 12.83
C VAL A 48 9.32 19.18 11.80
N ALA A 49 10.09 18.13 12.10
CA ALA A 49 11.20 17.69 11.24
C ALA A 49 10.71 17.14 9.90
N PHE A 50 9.55 16.48 9.89
CA PHE A 50 9.00 15.80 8.73
C PHE A 50 7.65 16.38 8.25
N ASP A 51 7.35 17.63 8.59
CA ASP A 51 6.14 18.33 8.12
C ASP A 51 6.00 18.17 6.60
N LYS A 52 4.84 17.65 6.16
CA LYS A 52 4.47 17.45 4.75
C LYS A 52 5.34 16.46 3.97
N GLN A 53 6.22 15.71 4.64
CA GLN A 53 6.97 14.64 4.00
C GLN A 53 6.16 13.34 4.03
N VAL A 54 5.89 12.81 2.84
CA VAL A 54 5.05 11.62 2.65
C VAL A 54 5.82 10.57 1.85
N LEU A 55 5.84 9.34 2.35
CA LEU A 55 6.32 8.21 1.59
C LEU A 55 5.18 7.66 0.75
N ARG A 56 5.42 7.60 -0.56
CA ARG A 56 4.47 7.10 -1.54
C ARG A 56 4.91 5.74 -2.05
N PHE A 57 4.01 4.78 -1.93
CA PHE A 57 4.13 3.43 -2.45
C PHE A 57 2.99 3.16 -3.44
N ARG A 58 3.27 2.30 -4.41
CA ARG A 58 2.29 1.76 -5.34
C ARG A 58 2.16 0.28 -5.05
N GLY A 59 0.94 -0.22 -5.19
CA GLY A 59 0.66 -1.62 -4.94
C GLY A 59 -0.64 -2.04 -5.59
N TYR A 60 -1.06 -3.25 -5.26
CA TYR A 60 -2.37 -3.76 -5.63
C TYR A 60 -2.92 -4.63 -4.51
N TYR A 61 -4.23 -4.83 -4.51
CA TYR A 61 -4.86 -5.88 -3.72
C TYR A 61 -5.76 -6.70 -4.62
N THR A 62 -5.99 -7.95 -4.23
CA THR A 62 -6.89 -8.86 -4.92
C THR A 62 -8.23 -8.80 -4.23
N ASP A 63 -9.24 -8.24 -4.90
CA ASP A 63 -10.61 -8.22 -4.43
C ASP A 63 -11.27 -9.57 -4.73
N ARG A 64 -11.90 -10.19 -3.72
CA ARG A 64 -12.56 -11.49 -3.87
C ARG A 64 -13.97 -11.27 -4.39
N VAL A 65 -14.26 -11.84 -5.56
CA VAL A 65 -15.60 -11.76 -6.16
C VAL A 65 -16.31 -13.10 -5.94
N GLU A 66 -17.23 -13.14 -4.98
CA GLU A 66 -17.93 -14.39 -4.60
C GLU A 66 -18.98 -14.83 -5.64
N ASN A 67 -19.55 -13.89 -6.39
CA ASN A 67 -20.74 -14.13 -7.22
C ASN A 67 -20.48 -14.13 -8.74
N SER A 68 -19.23 -14.26 -9.18
CA SER A 68 -18.90 -14.33 -10.61
C SER A 68 -18.35 -15.70 -11.00
N GLN A 69 -18.98 -16.34 -11.98
CA GLN A 69 -18.48 -17.58 -12.60
C GLN A 69 -17.18 -17.34 -13.41
N LEU A 70 -16.97 -16.10 -13.85
CA LEU A 70 -15.89 -15.71 -14.76
C LEU A 70 -14.65 -15.19 -14.01
N GLU A 71 -14.84 -14.62 -12.82
CA GLU A 71 -13.81 -13.85 -12.13
C GLU A 71 -13.66 -14.35 -10.69
N ARG A 72 -12.59 -15.10 -10.43
CA ARG A 72 -12.26 -15.59 -9.07
C ARG A 72 -11.65 -14.51 -8.17
N GLY A 73 -11.14 -13.43 -8.76
CA GLY A 73 -10.63 -12.26 -8.06
C GLY A 73 -10.21 -11.18 -9.05
N ARG A 74 -10.43 -9.91 -8.66
CA ARG A 74 -10.06 -8.72 -9.46
C ARG A 74 -8.82 -8.07 -8.87
N ILE A 75 -7.89 -7.66 -9.72
CA ILE A 75 -6.67 -6.97 -9.27
C ILE A 75 -6.92 -5.46 -9.35
N ARG A 76 -6.81 -4.77 -8.21
CA ARG A 76 -7.02 -3.32 -8.13
C ARG A 76 -5.77 -2.61 -7.69
N ALA A 77 -5.33 -1.64 -8.49
CA ALA A 77 -4.15 -0.84 -8.23
C ALA A 77 -4.44 0.23 -7.16
N VAL A 78 -3.53 0.37 -6.20
CA VAL A 78 -3.64 1.30 -5.08
C VAL A 78 -2.39 2.16 -4.92
N LYS A 79 -2.59 3.33 -4.33
CA LYS A 79 -1.55 4.24 -3.85
C LYS A 79 -1.60 4.21 -2.33
N ILE A 80 -0.49 3.90 -1.71
CA ILE A 80 -0.34 3.85 -0.25
C ILE A 80 0.53 5.03 0.15
N HIS A 81 0.01 5.89 1.02
CA HIS A 81 0.71 7.03 1.58
C HIS A 81 1.01 6.78 3.05
N PHE A 82 2.27 6.97 3.43
CA PHE A 82 2.73 6.94 4.82
C PHE A 82 3.26 8.32 5.20
N TYR A 83 2.61 8.96 6.18
CA TYR A 83 2.94 10.31 6.63
C TYR A 83 3.99 10.22 7.75
N LEU A 84 5.16 10.82 7.52
CA LEU A 84 6.30 10.73 8.44
C LEU A 84 6.11 11.55 9.73
N GLU A 85 5.22 12.54 9.70
CA GLU A 85 4.95 13.45 10.82
C GLU A 85 4.27 12.76 12.01
N ASP A 86 3.41 11.75 11.75
CA ASP A 86 2.53 11.14 12.75
C ASP A 86 2.35 9.60 12.59
N ASP A 87 3.10 8.96 11.70
CA ASP A 87 3.00 7.54 11.36
C ASP A 87 1.58 7.11 10.95
N THR A 88 0.87 7.98 10.24
CA THR A 88 -0.45 7.64 9.68
C THR A 88 -0.34 7.04 8.29
N ILE A 89 -1.27 6.15 7.98
CA ILE A 89 -1.40 5.50 6.68
C ILE A 89 -2.71 5.92 6.04
N GLU A 90 -2.64 6.18 4.74
CA GLU A 90 -3.79 6.39 3.87
C GLU A 90 -3.67 5.48 2.64
N VAL A 91 -4.77 4.87 2.23
CA VAL A 91 -4.80 4.01 1.04
C VAL A 91 -5.87 4.53 0.09
N ILE A 92 -5.45 4.81 -1.15
CA ILE A 92 -6.30 5.36 -2.19
C ILE A 92 -6.28 4.42 -3.39
N GLU A 93 -7.46 3.99 -3.82
CA GLU A 93 -7.64 3.24 -5.06
C GLU A 93 -7.41 4.15 -6.27
N SER A 94 -6.66 3.66 -7.26
CA SER A 94 -6.47 4.38 -8.51
C SER A 94 -7.77 4.38 -9.31
N LYS A 95 -8.21 5.57 -9.75
CA LYS A 95 -9.45 5.71 -10.51
C LYS A 95 -9.30 5.09 -11.90
N TRP A 96 -10.24 4.22 -12.24
CA TRP A 96 -10.36 3.58 -13.55
C TRP A 96 -11.65 4.01 -14.26
N LYS A 97 -11.52 4.50 -15.50
CA LYS A 97 -12.66 4.91 -16.32
C LYS A 97 -13.55 3.72 -16.62
N ASN A 98 -14.88 3.92 -16.57
CA ASN A 98 -15.88 2.89 -16.86
C ASN A 98 -15.78 1.65 -15.95
N SER A 99 -15.34 1.79 -14.69
CA SER A 99 -15.27 0.66 -13.74
C SER A 99 -16.63 0.28 -13.14
N GLN A 100 -17.66 1.12 -13.28
CA GLN A 100 -18.98 0.98 -12.64
C GLN A 100 -18.96 0.77 -11.10
N LEU A 101 -17.79 0.85 -10.46
CA LEU A 101 -17.60 0.65 -9.03
C LEU A 101 -17.22 1.96 -8.34
N PRO A 102 -17.61 2.15 -7.07
CA PRO A 102 -17.16 3.29 -6.29
C PRO A 102 -15.64 3.22 -6.13
N GLN A 103 -14.96 4.30 -6.53
CA GLN A 103 -13.50 4.43 -6.46
C GLN A 103 -13.13 5.62 -5.59
N GLY A 104 -12.01 5.53 -4.89
CA GLY A 104 -11.50 6.62 -4.08
C GLY A 104 -10.66 6.13 -2.91
N THR A 105 -10.81 6.79 -1.77
CA THR A 105 -10.08 6.44 -0.55
C THR A 105 -10.64 5.15 0.04
N LEU A 106 -9.81 4.09 0.07
CA LEU A 106 -10.14 2.82 0.73
C LEU A 106 -9.91 2.91 2.24
N LEU A 107 -8.86 3.63 2.62
CA LEU A 107 -8.49 3.86 4.01
C LEU A 107 -8.20 5.33 4.23
N HIS A 108 -9.03 5.99 5.04
CA HIS A 108 -8.77 7.37 5.45
C HIS A 108 -7.51 7.45 6.30
N ARG A 109 -6.84 8.61 6.26
CA ARG A 109 -5.61 8.86 7.01
C ARG A 109 -5.83 8.67 8.52
N HIS A 110 -5.20 7.65 9.10
CA HIS A 110 -5.07 7.45 10.54
C HIS A 110 -3.97 6.45 10.86
N ARG A 111 -3.71 6.22 12.15
CA ARG A 111 -2.69 5.26 12.61
C ARG A 111 -3.30 3.88 12.64
N VAL A 112 -2.72 2.96 11.86
CA VAL A 112 -3.26 1.61 11.69
C VAL A 112 -2.57 0.67 12.68
N PRO A 113 -3.31 -0.09 13.51
CA PRO A 113 -2.74 -1.11 14.38
C PRO A 113 -2.25 -2.30 13.57
N LEU A 114 -1.26 -3.03 14.10
CA LEU A 114 -0.85 -4.32 13.53
C LEU A 114 -2.00 -5.35 13.66
N PRO A 115 -2.02 -6.39 12.81
CA PRO A 115 -2.95 -7.49 12.98
C PRO A 115 -2.65 -8.26 14.27
N GLU A 116 -3.64 -9.00 14.78
CA GLU A 116 -3.46 -9.93 15.90
C GLU A 116 -2.26 -10.87 15.64
N PRO A 117 -1.40 -11.13 16.65
CA PRO A 117 -1.58 -10.88 18.07
C PRO A 117 -1.05 -9.53 18.60
N ASP A 118 -0.39 -8.73 17.78
CA ASP A 118 0.32 -7.51 18.21
C ASP A 118 -0.53 -6.24 18.01
N ASP A 119 -1.84 -6.34 18.24
CA ASP A 119 -2.84 -5.27 18.03
C ASP A 119 -2.60 -4.00 18.85
N CYS A 120 -1.75 -4.10 19.88
CA CYS A 120 -1.30 -3.00 20.71
C CYS A 120 -0.23 -2.12 20.04
N GLU A 121 0.38 -2.60 18.95
CA GLU A 121 1.41 -1.91 18.18
C GLU A 121 0.84 -1.32 16.89
N PHE A 122 1.55 -0.35 16.32
CA PHE A 122 1.14 0.34 15.09
C PHE A 122 2.13 0.06 13.97
N TYR A 123 1.66 0.16 12.73
CA TYR A 123 2.53 0.13 11.58
C TYR A 123 3.56 1.25 11.64
N THR A 124 4.83 0.86 11.51
CA THR A 124 5.98 1.76 11.38
C THR A 124 6.60 1.64 10.01
N ILE A 125 7.51 2.55 9.69
CA ILE A 125 8.26 2.55 8.43
C ILE A 125 9.01 1.23 8.15
N GLU A 126 9.45 0.52 9.19
CA GLU A 126 10.18 -0.76 9.05
C GLU A 126 9.28 -1.89 8.51
N HIS A 127 7.97 -1.74 8.65
CA HIS A 127 6.99 -2.68 8.12
C HIS A 127 6.73 -2.47 6.62
N LEU A 128 7.21 -1.37 6.04
CA LEU A 128 6.96 -1.00 4.65
C LEU A 128 8.22 -1.21 3.80
N ASN A 129 8.14 -2.10 2.81
CA ASN A 129 9.17 -2.25 1.79
C ASN A 129 8.55 -2.73 0.46
N VAL A 130 9.24 -2.50 -0.64
CA VAL A 130 8.85 -3.00 -1.97
C VAL A 130 8.87 -4.54 -1.96
N GLY A 131 7.85 -5.18 -2.52
CA GLY A 131 7.67 -6.62 -2.54
C GLY A 131 7.18 -7.23 -1.22
N ARG A 132 6.79 -6.40 -0.24
CA ARG A 132 6.21 -6.86 1.03
C ARG A 132 4.70 -6.74 1.02
N ASP A 133 4.06 -7.66 1.74
CA ASP A 133 2.62 -7.68 1.94
C ASP A 133 2.26 -6.87 3.18
N LEU A 134 1.24 -6.02 3.03
CA LEU A 134 0.77 -5.08 4.04
C LEU A 134 -0.70 -5.40 4.37
N PRO A 135 -0.97 -6.18 5.44
CA PRO A 135 -2.33 -6.51 5.84
C PRO A 135 -2.97 -5.35 6.64
N LEU A 136 -3.96 -4.67 6.05
CA LEU A 136 -4.70 -3.60 6.73
C LEU A 136 -6.18 -3.99 6.80
N TYR A 137 -6.75 -4.04 8.01
CA TYR A 137 -8.18 -4.32 8.25
C TYR A 137 -8.74 -5.51 7.46
N GLY A 138 -7.99 -6.62 7.43
CA GLY A 138 -8.40 -7.86 6.74
C GLY A 138 -8.17 -7.86 5.22
N THR A 139 -7.69 -6.76 4.63
CA THR A 139 -7.29 -6.70 3.22
C THR A 139 -5.76 -6.73 3.12
N ILE A 140 -5.23 -7.59 2.25
CA ILE A 140 -3.79 -7.70 2.03
C ILE A 140 -3.40 -6.87 0.81
N TYR A 141 -2.56 -5.86 1.03
CA TYR A 141 -2.03 -5.01 -0.03
C TYR A 141 -0.60 -5.44 -0.36
N HIS A 142 -0.35 -5.72 -1.63
CA HIS A 142 0.98 -6.07 -2.14
C HIS A 142 1.68 -4.82 -2.64
N ILE A 143 2.80 -4.44 -2.02
CA ILE A 143 3.59 -3.28 -2.44
C ILE A 143 4.46 -3.66 -3.62
N THR A 144 4.33 -2.98 -4.76
CA THR A 144 5.06 -3.30 -5.99
C THR A 144 6.18 -2.34 -6.31
N SER A 145 6.00 -1.05 -6.01
CA SER A 145 7.02 -0.03 -6.28
C SER A 145 6.91 1.13 -5.32
N CYS A 146 7.96 1.95 -5.27
CA CYS A 146 8.00 3.15 -4.44
C CYS A 146 8.49 4.36 -5.25
N ASP A 147 8.14 5.56 -4.78
CA ASP A 147 8.65 6.80 -5.37
C ASP A 147 10.18 6.95 -5.19
N THR A 148 10.81 7.77 -6.03
CA THR A 148 12.24 8.07 -5.94
C THR A 148 12.58 8.73 -4.60
N PHE A 149 11.73 9.64 -4.11
CA PHE A 149 11.87 10.23 -2.78
C PHE A 149 11.86 9.15 -1.69
N THR A 150 10.85 8.28 -1.71
CA THR A 150 10.70 7.17 -0.77
C THR A 150 11.93 6.26 -0.77
N ARG A 151 12.42 5.89 -1.96
CA ARG A 151 13.61 5.04 -2.12
C ARG A 151 14.84 5.67 -1.49
N ASN A 152 15.07 6.96 -1.74
CA ASN A 152 16.19 7.71 -1.18
C ASN A 152 16.07 7.84 0.34
N PHE A 153 14.87 8.08 0.85
CA PHE A 153 14.60 8.20 2.28
C PHE A 153 14.88 6.87 3.01
N LEU A 154 14.33 5.76 2.51
CA LEU A 154 14.56 4.43 3.06
C LEU A 154 16.04 4.04 3.03
N SER A 155 16.74 4.37 1.93
CA SER A 155 18.18 4.11 1.81
C SER A 155 19.00 4.90 2.84
N LYS A 156 18.63 6.16 3.13
CA LYS A 156 19.26 6.98 4.18
C LYS A 156 19.03 6.42 5.58
N LEU A 157 17.88 5.79 5.82
CA LEU A 157 17.59 5.08 7.06
C LEU A 157 18.32 3.74 7.17
N GLY A 158 19.02 3.30 6.12
CA GLY A 158 19.73 2.01 6.08
C GLY A 158 18.86 0.84 5.62
N VAL A 159 17.62 1.08 5.17
CA VAL A 159 16.74 0.05 4.63
C VAL A 159 17.11 -0.24 3.19
N ARG A 160 17.42 -1.50 2.88
CA ARG A 160 17.63 -1.95 1.50
C ARG A 160 16.28 -2.13 0.80
N VAL A 161 15.98 -1.23 -0.12
CA VAL A 161 14.75 -1.28 -0.91
C VAL A 161 14.89 -2.28 -2.05
N ASN A 162 13.91 -3.16 -2.18
CA ASN A 162 13.86 -4.14 -3.27
C ASN A 162 13.66 -3.47 -4.65
N PRO A 163 14.00 -4.16 -5.75
CA PRO A 163 13.66 -3.68 -7.09
C PRO A 163 12.13 -3.66 -7.28
N ASP A 164 11.67 -2.79 -8.17
CA ASP A 164 10.25 -2.65 -8.48
C ASP A 164 9.72 -3.91 -9.19
N SER A 165 8.50 -4.33 -8.82
CA SER A 165 7.77 -5.40 -9.50
C SER A 165 6.62 -4.83 -10.34
N CYS A 166 6.23 -5.57 -11.38
CA CYS A 166 5.04 -5.23 -12.14
C CYS A 166 3.78 -5.65 -11.37
N ILE A 167 2.70 -4.87 -11.53
CA ILE A 167 1.37 -5.29 -11.10
C ILE A 167 0.92 -6.40 -12.07
N PRO A 168 0.46 -7.57 -11.58
CA PRO A 168 -0.04 -8.62 -12.44
C PRO A 168 -1.25 -8.14 -13.23
N SER A 169 -1.36 -8.61 -14.47
CA SER A 169 -2.51 -8.31 -15.33
C SER A 169 -3.75 -9.03 -14.82
N ASP A 170 -4.89 -8.34 -14.80
CA ASP A 170 -6.17 -8.90 -14.38
C ASP A 170 -6.81 -9.65 -15.58
N PRO A 171 -7.14 -10.94 -15.45
CA PRO A 171 -7.84 -11.69 -16.51
C PRO A 171 -9.12 -11.00 -17.00
N TYR A 172 -9.85 -10.33 -16.10
CA TYR A 172 -11.03 -9.56 -16.47
C TYR A 172 -10.66 -8.39 -17.40
N MET A 173 -9.60 -7.67 -17.05
CA MET A 173 -9.15 -6.51 -17.82
C MET A 173 -8.59 -6.93 -19.18
N GLU A 174 -7.89 -8.07 -19.24
CA GLU A 174 -7.44 -8.66 -20.50
C GLU A 174 -8.62 -9.03 -21.40
N GLN A 175 -9.59 -9.80 -20.89
CA GLN A 175 -10.75 -10.22 -21.66
C GLN A 175 -11.57 -9.02 -22.16
N ARG A 176 -11.76 -8.00 -21.32
CA ARG A 176 -12.46 -6.77 -21.72
C ARG A 176 -11.70 -6.01 -22.80
N ASN A 177 -10.38 -5.90 -22.66
CA ASN A 177 -9.54 -5.24 -23.67
C ASN A 177 -9.55 -5.98 -25.00
N ASP A 178 -9.52 -7.31 -24.97
CA ASP A 178 -9.58 -8.13 -26.18
C ASP A 178 -10.95 -8.04 -26.87
N GLN A 179 -12.04 -8.03 -26.09
CA GLN A 179 -13.38 -7.73 -26.62
C GLN A 179 -13.42 -6.34 -27.28
N LEU A 180 -12.88 -5.31 -26.63
CA LEU A 180 -12.84 -3.95 -27.18
C LEU A 180 -11.98 -3.86 -28.45
N LYS A 181 -10.87 -4.58 -28.53
CA LYS A 181 -10.03 -4.67 -29.74
C LYS A 181 -10.70 -5.43 -30.87
N ALA A 182 -11.51 -6.43 -30.54
CA ALA A 182 -12.28 -7.21 -31.51
C ALA A 182 -13.48 -6.45 -32.08
N LEU A 183 -13.93 -5.37 -31.42
CA LEU A 183 -14.96 -4.50 -31.98
C LEU A 183 -14.43 -3.81 -33.25
N PRO A 184 -15.22 -3.79 -34.34
CA PRO A 184 -14.83 -3.08 -35.55
C PRO A 184 -14.63 -1.60 -35.22
N ARG A 185 -13.50 -1.03 -35.65
CA ARG A 185 -13.23 0.40 -35.47
C ARG A 185 -14.40 1.18 -36.04
N PRO A 186 -14.98 2.15 -35.31
CA PRO A 186 -15.98 3.04 -35.89
C PRO A 186 -15.31 3.76 -37.07
N GLY A 187 -15.72 3.40 -38.30
CA GLY A 187 -15.30 4.10 -39.51
C GLY A 187 -14.64 3.28 -40.62
N VAL A 188 -14.38 1.97 -40.49
CA VAL A 188 -13.75 1.23 -41.62
C VAL A 188 -14.73 0.42 -42.47
N GLU A 189 -15.88 0.00 -41.96
CA GLU A 189 -16.94 -0.58 -42.81
C GLU A 189 -18.25 -0.68 -42.01
N CYS A 190 -18.86 0.48 -41.72
CA CYS A 190 -20.22 0.49 -41.21
C CYS A 190 -21.16 0.61 -42.41
N PRO A 191 -21.90 -0.44 -42.84
CA PRO A 191 -23.04 -0.23 -43.71
C PRO A 191 -24.05 0.58 -42.88
N ARG A 192 -24.12 1.90 -43.14
CA ARG A 192 -25.02 2.92 -42.58
C ARG A 192 -25.83 2.44 -41.38
N THR A 193 -25.25 2.57 -40.18
CA THR A 193 -26.04 2.43 -38.96
C THR A 193 -26.93 3.66 -38.79
N VAL A 194 -28.11 3.47 -38.20
CA VAL A 194 -29.23 4.41 -38.04
C VAL A 194 -28.86 5.80 -37.48
N LEU A 195 -27.65 5.96 -36.92
CA LEU A 195 -27.07 7.23 -36.47
C LEU A 195 -26.72 8.20 -37.61
N ASN A 196 -26.39 7.72 -38.81
CA ASN A 196 -26.15 8.58 -39.96
C ASN A 196 -27.47 9.21 -40.46
N THR A 197 -28.58 8.49 -40.34
CA THR A 197 -29.92 9.00 -40.67
C THR A 197 -30.33 10.18 -39.78
N PHE A 198 -29.95 10.21 -38.50
CA PHE A 198 -30.24 11.36 -37.64
C PHE A 198 -29.40 12.59 -38.00
N GLY A 199 -28.12 12.41 -38.36
CA GLY A 199 -27.28 13.50 -38.88
C GLY A 199 -27.80 14.10 -40.18
N ASP A 200 -28.29 13.24 -41.09
CA ASP A 200 -28.82 13.66 -42.40
C ASP A 200 -30.20 14.33 -42.30
N ILE A 201 -31.03 13.96 -41.31
CA ILE A 201 -32.36 14.54 -41.08
C ILE A 201 -32.29 15.87 -40.31
N TYR A 202 -31.39 15.99 -39.33
CA TYR A 202 -31.29 17.19 -38.48
C TYR A 202 -30.15 18.16 -38.87
N GLY A 203 -29.29 17.79 -39.82
CA GLY A 203 -28.10 18.56 -40.23
C GLY A 203 -28.34 19.69 -41.24
N LYS A 204 -29.58 19.88 -41.75
CA LYS A 204 -29.87 20.95 -42.72
C LYS A 204 -30.38 22.27 -42.12
N GLY A 205 -30.37 22.44 -40.79
CA GLY A 205 -31.08 23.57 -40.16
C GLY A 205 -30.40 24.35 -39.04
N MET A 206 -29.37 23.84 -38.36
CA MET A 206 -28.74 24.60 -37.27
C MET A 206 -27.23 24.36 -37.21
N GLY A 207 -26.46 25.43 -37.44
CA GLY A 207 -25.01 25.45 -37.38
C GLY A 207 -24.44 25.24 -35.98
N ARG A 208 -24.56 24.02 -35.45
CA ARG A 208 -23.83 23.57 -34.26
C ARG A 208 -23.05 22.31 -34.61
N HIS A 209 -21.73 22.46 -34.70
CA HIS A 209 -20.78 21.37 -34.76
C HIS A 209 -20.90 20.55 -33.47
N PHE A 210 -21.41 19.32 -33.56
CA PHE A 210 -21.18 18.32 -32.52
C PHE A 210 -19.86 17.63 -32.82
N ILE A 211 -18.83 17.97 -32.05
CA ILE A 211 -17.56 17.26 -32.03
C ILE A 211 -17.82 15.97 -31.26
N PHE A 212 -17.84 14.83 -31.94
CA PHE A 212 -17.62 13.55 -31.28
C PHE A 212 -16.12 13.43 -31.07
N ASP A 213 -15.67 13.64 -29.84
CA ASP A 213 -14.27 13.44 -29.47
C ASP A 213 -13.87 12.01 -29.78
N ASN A 214 -12.95 11.92 -30.72
CA ASN A 214 -12.30 10.70 -31.17
C ASN A 214 -11.69 10.03 -29.94
N LEU A 215 -12.21 8.87 -29.53
CA LEU A 215 -11.64 8.04 -28.46
C LEU A 215 -10.33 7.41 -28.96
N ASN A 216 -9.33 8.26 -29.19
CA ASN A 216 -7.97 7.85 -29.45
C ASN A 216 -7.37 7.41 -28.12
N ASN A 217 -7.72 6.20 -27.69
CA ASN A 217 -7.21 5.59 -26.48
C ASN A 217 -5.80 5.04 -26.77
N ASN A 218 -4.84 5.96 -26.94
CA ASN A 218 -3.42 5.64 -26.85
C ASN A 218 -3.13 5.32 -25.38
N TYR A 219 -3.42 4.09 -24.96
CA TYR A 219 -2.93 3.56 -23.69
C TYR A 219 -1.42 3.45 -23.79
N HIS A 220 -0.73 4.45 -23.26
CA HIS A 220 0.72 4.41 -23.12
C HIS A 220 1.00 4.03 -21.65
N PRO A 221 1.94 3.11 -21.37
CA PRO A 221 2.29 2.75 -19.98
C PRO A 221 2.74 3.95 -19.12
N SER A 222 3.00 5.10 -19.75
CA SER A 222 3.29 6.39 -19.12
C SER A 222 2.07 7.08 -18.49
N ASP A 223 0.83 6.69 -18.79
CA ASP A 223 -0.37 7.30 -18.20
C ASP A 223 -0.55 6.94 -16.71
N PHE A 224 0.28 6.02 -16.20
CA PHE A 224 0.48 5.73 -14.78
C PHE A 224 1.44 6.72 -14.08
N TYR A 225 2.09 7.62 -14.82
CA TYR A 225 3.05 8.60 -14.33
C TYR A 225 2.52 10.04 -14.45
N GLN A 226 1.33 10.30 -13.89
CA GLN A 226 0.89 11.64 -13.49
C GLN A 226 0.26 11.59 -12.10
#